data_AF-A0AA35RI84-F1
#
_entry.id   AF-A0AA35RI84-F1
#
_cell.length_a   1.000
_cell.length_b   1.000
_cell.length_c   1.000
_cell.angle_alpha   90.00
_cell.angle_beta   90.00
_cell.angle_gamma   90.00
#
_symmetry.space_group_name_H-M   'P 1'
#
loop_
_entity.id
_entity.type
_entity.pdbx_description
1 polymer ?
#
loop_
_entity_poly.entity_id
_entity_poly.type
_entity_poly.pdbx_seq_one_letter_code
_entity_poly.pdbx_strand_id
1 'polypeptide(L)'
;MMMKGVGSGGEVKRRISRCFLPLQIHEKQPFTMDVGGEHHEVSYVPGESNTYVFGGNSNWRGPIWLCVNFLIIETLERYYYFYGDDLKVECPTGSGVQMNLLQVSHELCRRVNSLFVPSSESGRRPCHGADPRYASDPHWKDLVLFYEYFNGDSGKGCGASHQTGWTALIARCIDKVGEVESCKC
;
A
#
# COMPACT_ATOMS: atom_id res chain seq x y z
N MET A 1 16.97 36.96 -15.16
CA MET A 1 16.51 35.67 -15.69
C MET A 1 17.14 34.57 -14.82
N MET A 2 16.41 34.09 -13.81
CA MET A 2 16.79 32.94 -12.98
C MET A 2 15.59 32.01 -12.94
N MET A 3 15.68 30.91 -13.67
CA MET A 3 14.71 29.82 -13.63
C MET A 3 14.97 28.98 -12.38
N LYS A 4 14.01 28.95 -11.45
CA LYS A 4 13.99 27.96 -10.36
C LYS A 4 13.35 26.68 -10.90
N GLY A 5 14.08 25.57 -10.73
CA GLY A 5 13.72 24.24 -11.20
C GLY A 5 12.46 23.68 -10.55
N VAL A 6 11.70 22.96 -11.37
CA VAL A 6 10.51 22.19 -11.01
C VAL A 6 10.95 20.87 -10.37
N GLY A 7 10.57 20.64 -9.11
CA GLY A 7 10.80 19.38 -8.42
C GLY A 7 9.72 18.35 -8.79
N SER A 8 10.08 17.32 -9.56
CA SER A 8 9.20 16.22 -10.00
C SER A 8 9.22 14.98 -9.08
N GLY A 9 9.85 15.05 -7.90
CA GLY A 9 9.95 13.90 -6.98
C GLY A 9 8.73 13.65 -6.07
N GLY A 10 7.71 14.51 -6.11
CA GLY A 10 6.60 14.49 -5.15
C GLY A 10 5.40 13.61 -5.55
N GLU A 11 5.26 13.24 -6.82
CA GLU A 11 4.06 12.53 -7.31
C GLU A 11 4.05 11.03 -6.98
N VAL A 12 5.21 10.39 -6.93
CA VAL A 12 5.33 8.93 -6.70
C VAL A 12 4.91 8.54 -5.27
N LYS A 13 5.27 9.37 -4.28
CA LYS A 13 4.91 9.15 -2.86
C LYS A 13 3.40 9.18 -2.59
N ARG A 14 2.58 9.68 -3.52
CA ARG A 14 1.15 9.99 -3.28
C ARG A 14 0.17 8.91 -3.75
N ARG A 15 0.60 7.88 -4.49
CA ARG A 15 -0.31 6.96 -5.19
C ARG A 15 -0.76 5.72 -4.39
N ILE A 16 -0.07 5.34 -3.33
CA ILE A 16 -0.38 4.08 -2.61
C ILE A 16 -1.12 4.34 -1.28
N SER A 17 -0.79 5.40 -0.54
CA SER A 17 -1.18 5.55 0.88
C SER A 17 -2.52 6.27 1.18
N ARG A 18 -3.20 6.88 0.19
CA ARG A 18 -4.32 7.81 0.47
C ARG A 18 -5.68 7.19 0.84
N CYS A 19 -5.81 5.87 0.94
CA CYS A 19 -7.06 5.26 1.42
C CYS A 19 -7.13 5.12 2.95
N PHE A 20 -5.99 5.20 3.66
CA PHE A 20 -5.93 5.09 5.12
C PHE A 20 -5.11 6.23 5.72
N LEU A 21 -5.61 7.46 5.57
CA LEU A 21 -5.10 8.66 6.23
C LEU A 21 -5.02 8.64 7.77
N PRO A 22 -5.79 7.83 8.54
CA PRO A 22 -5.80 7.95 10.00
C PRO A 22 -4.44 7.71 10.64
N LEU A 23 -3.62 6.80 10.10
CA LEU A 23 -2.34 6.47 10.74
C LEU A 23 -1.24 7.49 10.44
N GLN A 24 -1.22 8.09 9.24
CA GLN A 24 -0.21 9.08 8.86
C GLN A 24 -0.25 10.35 9.73
N ILE A 25 -1.39 10.68 10.34
CA ILE A 25 -1.47 11.85 11.26
C ILE A 25 -0.50 11.71 12.44
N HIS A 26 -0.24 10.47 12.87
CA HIS A 26 0.67 10.16 13.97
C HIS A 26 2.15 10.33 13.62
N GLU A 27 2.49 10.72 12.38
CA GLU A 27 3.81 11.26 12.06
C GLU A 27 4.01 12.66 12.67
N LYS A 28 2.96 13.49 12.66
CA LYS A 28 2.99 14.86 13.21
C LYS A 28 2.41 14.99 14.61
N GLN A 29 1.52 14.08 14.96
CA GLN A 29 0.80 14.06 16.24
C GLN A 29 0.86 12.65 16.84
N PRO A 30 2.04 12.22 17.33
CA PRO A 30 2.19 10.89 17.90
C PRO A 30 1.30 10.72 19.13
N PHE A 31 0.91 9.49 19.42
CA PHE A 31 0.23 9.18 20.66
C PHE A 31 1.25 9.16 21.80
N THR A 32 1.03 9.96 22.83
CA THR A 32 1.93 10.08 23.99
C THR A 32 1.21 9.74 25.29
N MET A 33 1.90 9.08 26.21
CA MET A 33 1.37 8.76 27.53
C MET A 33 2.48 8.77 28.58
N ASP A 34 2.21 9.38 29.73
CA ASP A 34 3.10 9.36 30.89
C ASP A 34 2.65 8.27 31.88
N VAL A 35 3.51 7.30 32.16
CA VAL A 35 3.23 6.20 33.11
C VAL A 35 4.42 6.05 34.04
N GLY A 36 4.18 6.07 35.35
CA GLY A 36 5.25 5.84 36.34
C GLY A 36 6.39 6.88 36.31
N GLY A 37 6.14 8.08 35.76
CA GLY A 37 7.17 9.11 35.59
C GLY A 37 7.99 8.99 34.31
N GLU A 38 7.70 8.00 33.46
CA GLU A 38 8.31 7.85 32.14
C GLU A 38 7.36 8.33 31.04
N HIS A 39 7.93 9.00 30.04
CA HIS A 39 7.22 9.47 28.86
C HIS A 39 7.32 8.40 27.75
N HIS A 40 6.18 7.95 27.26
CA HIS A 40 6.10 7.00 26.15
C HIS A 40 5.47 7.65 24.91
N GLU A 41 6.03 7.38 23.74
CA GLU A 41 5.57 7.92 22.46
C GLU A 41 5.41 6.81 21.42
N VAL A 42 4.30 6.86 20.67
CA VAL A 42 4.02 5.99 19.54
C VAL A 42 3.70 6.83 18.30
N SER A 43 4.64 6.85 17.36
CA SER A 43 4.50 7.54 16.07
C SER A 43 4.10 6.59 14.92
N TYR A 44 3.70 7.17 13.79
CA TYR A 44 3.54 6.45 12.52
C TYR A 44 4.89 5.91 12.06
N VAL A 45 4.93 4.64 11.69
CA VAL A 45 6.14 4.02 11.15
C VAL A 45 5.75 3.14 9.96
N PRO A 46 6.07 3.54 8.72
CA PRO A 46 5.50 2.93 7.53
C PRO A 46 5.99 1.50 7.25
N GLY A 47 7.10 1.04 7.84
CA GLY A 47 7.75 -0.23 7.49
C GLY A 47 8.44 -0.91 8.68
N GLU A 48 9.74 -0.75 8.81
CA GLU A 48 10.50 -1.26 9.95
C GLU A 48 10.44 -0.28 11.13
N SER A 49 10.37 -0.81 12.35
CA SER A 49 10.32 -0.02 13.59
C SER A 49 11.55 0.85 13.78
N ASN A 50 11.36 2.01 14.38
CA ASN A 50 12.42 2.89 14.87
C ASN A 50 12.97 2.45 16.25
N THR A 51 12.42 1.39 16.84
CA THR A 51 12.85 0.83 18.13
C THR A 51 13.06 -0.68 18.01
N TYR A 52 13.87 -1.25 18.91
CA TYR A 52 14.11 -2.70 18.98
C TYR A 52 12.91 -3.50 19.48
N VAL A 53 11.85 -2.84 19.94
CA VAL A 53 10.62 -3.50 20.39
C VAL A 53 10.03 -4.28 19.20
N PHE A 54 9.63 -5.53 19.45
CA PHE A 54 9.13 -6.47 18.44
C PHE A 54 10.12 -6.78 17.30
N GLY A 55 11.42 -6.84 17.60
CA GLY A 55 12.44 -7.29 16.65
C GLY A 55 12.66 -6.31 15.48
N GLY A 56 12.37 -5.03 15.68
CA GLY A 56 12.51 -4.01 14.63
C GLY A 56 11.35 -3.96 13.64
N ASN A 57 10.21 -4.60 13.92
CA ASN A 57 9.00 -4.56 13.10
C ASN A 57 8.03 -3.47 13.60
N SER A 58 7.57 -2.56 12.73
CA SER A 58 6.56 -1.55 13.13
C SER A 58 5.17 -2.16 13.33
N ASN A 59 5.01 -3.43 12.94
CA ASN A 59 3.80 -4.24 12.97
C ASN A 59 2.66 -3.56 12.20
N TRP A 60 1.64 -3.11 12.93
CA TRP A 60 0.38 -2.58 12.40
C TRP A 60 0.32 -1.05 12.39
N ARG A 61 1.47 -0.36 12.55
CA ARG A 61 1.56 1.11 12.70
C ARG A 61 1.87 1.86 11.41
N GLY A 62 1.43 1.33 10.28
CA GLY A 62 1.63 1.96 8.97
C GLY A 62 1.83 1.02 7.78
N PRO A 63 2.42 -0.17 7.93
CA PRO A 63 2.62 -1.05 6.79
C PRO A 63 1.33 -1.54 6.13
N ILE A 64 1.44 -1.90 4.86
CA ILE A 64 0.41 -2.57 4.08
C ILE A 64 0.51 -4.07 4.35
N TRP A 65 -0.57 -4.65 4.87
CA TRP A 65 -0.72 -6.08 5.08
C TRP A 65 -1.77 -6.64 4.13
N LEU A 66 -1.41 -7.68 3.38
CA LEU A 66 -2.29 -8.21 2.33
C LEU A 66 -3.54 -8.87 2.89
N CYS A 67 -3.43 -9.57 4.02
CA CYS A 67 -4.57 -10.22 4.68
C CYS A 67 -5.70 -9.24 5.00
N VAL A 68 -5.39 -8.09 5.60
CA VAL A 68 -6.40 -7.09 5.96
C VAL A 68 -6.94 -6.39 4.72
N ASN A 69 -6.09 -6.04 3.75
CA ASN A 69 -6.56 -5.43 2.50
C ASN A 69 -7.51 -6.37 1.75
N PHE A 70 -7.21 -7.66 1.69
CA PHE A 70 -8.07 -8.65 1.05
C PHE A 70 -9.44 -8.77 1.73
N LEU A 71 -9.48 -8.79 3.07
CA LEU A 71 -10.75 -8.82 3.80
C LEU A 71 -11.60 -7.57 3.53
N ILE A 72 -10.98 -6.39 3.44
CA ILE A 72 -11.67 -5.14 3.12
C ILE A 72 -12.23 -5.18 1.70
N ILE A 73 -11.44 -5.64 0.72
CA ILE A 73 -11.86 -5.80 -0.68
C ILE A 73 -13.10 -6.71 -0.77
N GLU A 74 -13.04 -7.91 -0.17
CA GLU A 74 -14.17 -8.87 -0.17
C GLU A 74 -15.41 -8.30 0.53
N THR A 75 -15.20 -7.50 1.58
CA THR A 75 -16.30 -6.86 2.32
C THR A 75 -16.98 -5.77 1.49
N LEU A 76 -16.22 -4.96 0.76
CA LEU A 76 -16.76 -3.92 -0.13
C LEU A 76 -17.61 -4.53 -1.25
N GLU A 77 -17.14 -5.61 -1.86
CA GLU A 77 -17.91 -6.35 -2.87
C GLU A 77 -19.19 -6.92 -2.27
N ARG A 78 -19.11 -7.50 -1.06
CA ARG A 78 -20.30 -8.03 -0.38
C ARG A 78 -21.34 -6.94 -0.11
N TYR A 79 -20.91 -5.77 0.34
CA TYR A 79 -21.83 -4.65 0.58
C TYR A 79 -22.36 -4.02 -0.70
N TYR A 80 -21.61 -4.06 -1.80
CA TYR A 80 -22.13 -3.62 -3.10
C TYR A 80 -23.37 -4.43 -3.52
N TYR A 81 -23.42 -5.74 -3.26
CA TYR A 81 -24.63 -6.53 -3.56
C TYR A 81 -25.89 -6.03 -2.84
N PHE A 82 -25.73 -5.36 -1.70
CA PHE A 82 -26.85 -4.79 -0.95
C PHE A 82 -27.16 -3.35 -1.37
N TYR A 83 -26.14 -2.49 -1.49
CA TYR A 83 -26.32 -1.05 -1.74
C TYR A 83 -26.32 -0.65 -3.22
N GLY A 84 -25.82 -1.50 -4.11
CA GLY A 84 -25.67 -1.20 -5.53
C GLY A 84 -24.90 0.10 -5.79
N ASP A 85 -25.40 0.87 -6.76
CA ASP A 85 -24.79 2.12 -7.22
C ASP A 85 -25.12 3.35 -6.35
N ASP A 86 -26.04 3.20 -5.39
CA ASP A 86 -26.58 4.32 -4.61
C ASP A 86 -25.61 4.78 -3.52
N LEU A 87 -24.94 3.84 -2.84
CA LEU A 87 -23.94 4.16 -1.83
C LEU A 87 -22.60 4.48 -2.50
N LYS A 88 -22.22 5.75 -2.43
CA LYS A 88 -20.94 6.26 -2.93
C LYS A 88 -20.09 6.82 -1.81
N VAL A 89 -18.79 6.59 -1.94
CA VAL A 89 -17.77 7.13 -1.04
C VAL A 89 -16.67 7.78 -1.87
N GLU A 90 -15.98 8.74 -1.26
CA GLU A 90 -14.83 9.36 -1.89
C GLU A 90 -13.63 8.42 -1.86
N CYS A 91 -13.12 8.03 -3.03
CA CYS A 91 -11.96 7.15 -3.13
C CYS A 91 -11.05 7.55 -4.31
N PRO A 92 -9.75 7.80 -4.08
CA PRO A 92 -9.13 7.97 -2.76
C PRO A 92 -9.67 9.17 -1.99
N THR A 93 -9.53 9.15 -0.66
CA THR A 93 -9.91 10.29 0.19
C THR A 93 -9.17 11.57 -0.21
N GLY A 94 -9.91 12.68 -0.27
CA GLY A 94 -9.41 13.99 -0.71
C GLY A 94 -9.16 14.12 -2.21
N SER A 95 -9.76 13.27 -3.05
CA SER A 95 -9.70 13.35 -4.52
C SER A 95 -10.93 14.01 -5.16
N GLY A 96 -12.05 14.12 -4.43
CA GLY A 96 -13.37 14.49 -4.95
C GLY A 96 -14.04 13.41 -5.80
N VAL A 97 -13.38 12.29 -6.09
CA VAL A 97 -13.92 11.22 -6.94
C VAL A 97 -14.83 10.31 -6.12
N GLN A 98 -16.12 10.30 -6.48
CA GLN A 98 -17.13 9.44 -5.84
C GLN A 98 -17.19 8.09 -6.56
N MET A 99 -17.02 7.00 -5.82
CA MET A 99 -17.04 5.64 -6.31
C MET A 99 -18.08 4.82 -5.54
N ASN A 100 -18.81 3.92 -6.23
CA ASN A 100 -19.60 2.89 -5.56
C ASN A 100 -18.66 1.85 -4.91
N LEU A 101 -19.19 0.99 -4.04
CA LEU A 101 -18.34 0.06 -3.28
C LEU A 101 -17.59 -0.97 -4.16
N LEU A 102 -18.14 -1.36 -5.31
CA LEU A 102 -17.46 -2.24 -6.27
C LEU A 102 -16.28 -1.53 -6.95
N GLN A 103 -16.45 -0.26 -7.33
CA GLN A 103 -15.37 0.55 -7.89
C GLN A 103 -14.25 0.76 -6.86
N VAL A 104 -14.60 0.95 -5.58
CA VAL A 104 -13.61 1.05 -4.50
C VAL A 104 -12.84 -0.26 -4.34
N SER A 105 -13.52 -1.42 -4.38
CA SER A 105 -12.83 -2.71 -4.28
C SER A 105 -11.85 -2.92 -5.43
N HIS A 106 -12.23 -2.57 -6.67
CA HIS A 106 -11.36 -2.62 -7.83
C HIS A 106 -10.16 -1.67 -7.72
N GLU A 107 -10.35 -0.45 -7.24
CA GLU A 107 -9.25 0.50 -7.03
C GLU A 107 -8.26 0.00 -5.96
N LEU A 108 -8.74 -0.64 -4.89
CA LEU A 108 -7.87 -1.28 -3.89
C LEU A 108 -7.09 -2.47 -4.48
N CYS A 109 -7.76 -3.35 -5.24
CA CYS A 109 -7.08 -4.42 -5.98
C CYS A 109 -5.98 -3.88 -6.89
N ARG A 110 -6.26 -2.82 -7.67
CA ARG A 110 -5.29 -2.18 -8.56
C ARG A 110 -4.08 -1.64 -7.81
N ARG A 111 -4.29 -0.99 -6.67
CA ARG A 111 -3.19 -0.45 -5.84
C ARG A 111 -2.32 -1.53 -5.24
N VAL A 112 -2.95 -2.57 -4.71
CA VAL A 112 -2.24 -3.71 -4.13
C VAL A 112 -1.44 -4.46 -5.21
N ASN A 113 -2.00 -4.65 -6.41
CA ASN A 113 -1.28 -5.20 -7.56
C ASN A 113 -0.09 -4.32 -7.97
N SER A 114 -0.21 -3.00 -7.87
CA SER A 114 0.88 -2.08 -8.24
C SER A 114 2.16 -2.27 -7.41
N LEU A 115 2.08 -2.89 -6.23
CA LEU A 115 3.26 -3.25 -5.44
C LEU A 115 4.16 -4.26 -6.17
N PHE A 116 3.56 -5.09 -7.00
CA PHE A 116 4.21 -6.20 -7.67
C PHE A 116 4.47 -5.93 -9.14
N VAL A 117 3.98 -4.84 -9.74
CA VAL A 117 4.15 -4.57 -11.18
C VAL A 117 5.23 -3.49 -11.38
N PRO A 118 6.03 -3.55 -12.47
CA PRO A 118 6.97 -2.48 -12.78
C PRO A 118 6.24 -1.15 -12.90
N SER A 119 6.66 -0.15 -12.14
CA SER A 119 6.14 1.21 -12.29
C SER A 119 6.50 1.76 -13.67
N SER A 120 5.59 2.50 -14.29
CA SER A 120 5.83 3.15 -15.58
C SER A 120 6.97 4.17 -15.56
N GLU A 121 7.23 4.75 -14.39
CA GLU A 121 8.22 5.81 -14.21
C GLU A 121 9.64 5.27 -14.01
N SER A 122 9.81 4.26 -13.15
CA SER A 122 11.15 3.73 -12.81
C SER A 122 11.46 2.38 -13.45
N GLY A 123 10.46 1.67 -13.99
CA GLY A 123 10.59 0.28 -14.42
C GLY A 123 10.79 -0.70 -13.26
N ARG A 124 10.76 -0.24 -12.01
CA ARG A 124 10.98 -1.06 -10.81
C ARG A 124 9.65 -1.44 -10.17
N ARG A 125 9.60 -2.66 -9.61
CA ARG A 125 8.50 -3.12 -8.75
C ARG A 125 8.69 -2.53 -7.35
N PRO A 126 7.69 -1.86 -6.77
CA PRO A 126 7.80 -1.31 -5.41
C PRO A 126 8.24 -2.33 -4.36
N CYS A 127 7.77 -3.58 -4.44
CA CYS A 127 8.11 -4.64 -3.48
C CYS A 127 9.62 -4.88 -3.35
N HIS A 128 10.41 -4.64 -4.41
CA HIS A 128 11.86 -4.82 -4.41
C HIS A 128 12.64 -3.58 -3.95
N GLY A 129 11.95 -2.46 -3.69
CA GLY A 129 12.58 -1.20 -3.29
C GLY A 129 13.67 -0.77 -4.27
N ALA A 130 14.85 -0.43 -3.73
CA ALA A 130 16.00 0.10 -4.48
C ALA A 130 17.05 -0.96 -4.88
N ASP A 131 16.81 -2.26 -4.65
CA ASP A 131 17.79 -3.31 -4.97
C ASP A 131 17.99 -3.42 -6.51
N PRO A 132 19.19 -3.12 -7.05
CA PRO A 132 19.41 -3.10 -8.49
C PRO A 132 19.25 -4.47 -9.16
N ARG A 133 19.44 -5.58 -8.41
CA ARG A 133 19.33 -6.93 -8.98
C ARG A 133 17.96 -7.18 -9.57
N TYR A 134 16.91 -6.84 -8.82
CA TYR A 134 15.53 -7.02 -9.24
C TYR A 134 15.01 -5.97 -10.22
N ALA A 135 15.87 -5.09 -10.74
CA ALA A 135 15.50 -4.10 -11.75
C ALA A 135 16.26 -4.30 -13.07
N SER A 136 17.57 -4.54 -13.00
CA SER A 136 18.42 -4.57 -14.19
C SER A 136 19.06 -5.93 -14.48
N ASP A 137 19.18 -6.83 -13.50
CA ASP A 137 19.83 -8.11 -13.73
C ASP A 137 18.90 -9.04 -14.54
N PRO A 138 19.32 -9.54 -15.72
CA PRO A 138 18.49 -10.41 -16.55
C PRO A 138 17.99 -11.68 -15.85
N HIS A 139 18.71 -12.18 -14.84
CA HIS A 139 18.34 -13.40 -14.12
C HIS A 139 17.40 -13.13 -12.93
N TRP A 140 17.29 -11.88 -12.46
CA TRP A 140 16.55 -11.53 -11.25
C TRP A 140 15.36 -10.59 -11.49
N LYS A 141 15.41 -9.76 -12.53
CA LYS A 141 14.40 -8.70 -12.79
C LYS A 141 12.96 -9.21 -12.89
N ASP A 142 12.79 -10.48 -13.30
CA ASP A 142 11.49 -11.11 -13.46
C ASP A 142 11.10 -12.02 -12.28
N LEU A 143 11.99 -12.18 -11.29
CA LEU A 143 11.68 -12.89 -10.05
C LEU A 143 10.90 -11.97 -9.11
N VAL A 144 9.69 -12.39 -8.73
CA VAL A 144 8.82 -11.66 -7.81
C VAL A 144 8.85 -12.34 -6.45
N LEU A 145 9.18 -11.57 -5.41
CA LEU A 145 9.20 -12.04 -4.02
C LEU A 145 7.90 -11.67 -3.30
N PHE A 146 7.51 -12.53 -2.36
CA PHE A 146 6.32 -12.33 -1.53
C PHE A 146 6.74 -12.02 -0.10
N TYR A 147 6.50 -10.77 0.29
CA TYR A 147 6.88 -10.25 1.59
C TYR A 147 5.77 -10.39 2.61
N GLU A 148 6.13 -10.41 3.88
CA GLU A 148 5.20 -10.46 5.00
C GLU A 148 4.28 -9.23 5.04
N TYR A 149 4.86 -8.04 4.85
CA TYR A 149 4.17 -6.76 4.75
C TYR A 149 4.97 -5.81 3.87
N PHE A 150 4.37 -4.67 3.51
CA PHE A 150 5.00 -3.68 2.64
C PHE A 150 5.00 -2.31 3.30
N ASN A 151 6.04 -1.53 3.04
CA ASN A 151 6.15 -0.18 3.56
C ASN A 151 5.00 0.69 3.03
N GLY A 152 4.24 1.35 3.92
CA GLY A 152 3.03 2.12 3.58
C GLY A 152 3.23 3.31 2.66
N ASP A 153 4.46 3.84 2.57
CA ASP A 153 4.77 5.01 1.77
C ASP A 153 5.47 4.66 0.44
N SER A 154 6.34 3.65 0.47
CA SER A 154 7.18 3.26 -0.69
C SER A 154 6.76 1.96 -1.36
N GLY A 155 5.99 1.11 -0.69
CA GLY A 155 5.64 -0.23 -1.16
C GLY A 155 6.77 -1.25 -1.06
N LYS A 156 7.94 -0.89 -0.49
CA LYS A 156 9.06 -1.83 -0.28
C LYS A 156 8.62 -3.01 0.57
N GLY A 157 8.95 -4.22 0.14
CA GLY A 157 8.73 -5.43 0.92
C GLY A 157 9.58 -5.48 2.19
N CYS A 158 8.96 -5.92 3.28
CA CYS A 158 9.53 -5.99 4.62
C CYS A 158 9.19 -7.35 5.28
N GLY A 159 9.94 -7.72 6.32
CA GLY A 159 9.80 -9.02 6.97
C GLY A 159 10.25 -10.19 6.09
N ALA A 160 9.66 -11.36 6.29
CA ALA A 160 10.02 -12.57 5.54
C ALA A 160 9.72 -12.42 4.03
N SER A 161 10.67 -12.77 3.15
CA SER A 161 10.60 -12.56 1.69
C SER A 161 10.05 -13.73 0.87
N HIS A 162 9.71 -14.84 1.54
CA HIS A 162 9.06 -16.03 0.96
C HIS A 162 7.75 -16.33 1.70
N GLN A 163 7.02 -15.28 2.08
CA GLN A 163 5.71 -15.40 2.71
C GLN A 163 4.67 -15.73 1.64
N THR A 164 4.54 -17.01 1.29
CA THR A 164 3.46 -17.51 0.42
C THR A 164 2.20 -17.85 1.22
N GLY A 165 2.04 -17.24 2.39
CA GLY A 165 0.83 -17.33 3.21
C GLY A 165 -0.21 -16.33 2.71
N TRP A 166 -0.56 -15.33 3.53
CA TRP A 166 -1.53 -14.33 3.11
C TRP A 166 -1.11 -13.51 1.89
N THR A 167 0.18 -13.34 1.60
CA THR A 167 0.61 -12.57 0.43
C THR A 167 0.27 -13.27 -0.89
N ALA A 168 0.03 -14.59 -0.88
CA ALA A 168 -0.45 -15.33 -2.04
C ALA A 168 -1.88 -14.91 -2.48
N LEU A 169 -2.66 -14.24 -1.62
CA LEU A 169 -3.98 -13.69 -1.96
C LEU A 169 -3.92 -12.67 -3.10
N ILE A 170 -2.73 -12.14 -3.42
CA ILE A 170 -2.50 -11.25 -4.56
C ILE A 170 -2.97 -11.86 -5.88
N ALA A 171 -2.89 -13.18 -6.02
CA ALA A 171 -3.34 -13.87 -7.23
C ALA A 171 -4.81 -13.57 -7.55
N ARG A 172 -5.67 -13.51 -6.52
CA ARG A 172 -7.09 -13.15 -6.68
C ARG A 172 -7.26 -11.68 -7.06
N CYS A 173 -6.46 -10.78 -6.51
CA CYS A 173 -6.50 -9.37 -6.88
C CYS A 173 -6.04 -9.14 -8.33
N ILE A 174 -5.06 -9.91 -8.81
CA ILE A 174 -4.59 -9.86 -10.20
C ILE A 174 -5.68 -10.31 -11.15
N ASP A 175 -6.30 -11.45 -10.85
CA ASP A 175 -7.41 -12.03 -11.63
C ASP A 175 -8.56 -11.02 -11.79
N LYS A 176 -9.02 -10.44 -10.68
CA LYS A 176 -10.09 -9.43 -10.67
C LYS A 176 -9.77 -8.21 -11.54
N VAL A 177 -8.55 -7.69 -11.48
CA VAL A 177 -8.16 -6.56 -12.32
C VAL A 177 -8.12 -6.96 -13.80
N GLY A 178 -7.66 -8.17 -14.11
CA GLY A 178 -7.67 -8.71 -15.48
C GLY A 178 -9.08 -8.79 -16.07
N GLU A 179 -10.05 -9.30 -15.29
CA GLU A 179 -11.45 -9.39 -15.69
C GLU A 179 -12.04 -8.00 -16.00
N VAL A 180 -11.85 -7.03 -15.09
CA VAL A 180 -12.37 -5.67 -15.23
C VAL A 180 -11.80 -4.95 -16.46
N GLU A 181 -10.50 -5.09 -16.72
CA GLU A 181 -9.88 -4.47 -17.89
C GLU A 181 -10.30 -5.16 -19.20
N SER A 182 -10.54 -6.47 -19.18
CA SER A 182 -11.01 -7.21 -20.37
C SER A 182 -12.44 -6.85 -20.80
N CYS A 183 -13.32 -6.48 -19.86
CA CYS A 183 -14.68 -6.04 -20.15
C CYS A 183 -14.79 -4.61 -20.69
N LYS A 184 -13.69 -3.83 -20.74
CA LYS A 184 -13.67 -2.47 -21.31
C LYS A 184 -13.38 -2.43 -22.81
N CYS A 185 -13.09 -3.58 -23.43
CA CYS A 185 -12.80 -3.73 -24.86
C CYS A 185 -14.06 -3.93 -25.70
#